data_AF-A0A402CTT7-F1
#
_entry.id   AF-A0A402CTT7-F1
#
_cell.length_a   1.000
_cell.length_b   1.000
_cell.length_c   1.000
_cell.angle_alpha   90.00
_cell.angle_beta   90.00
_cell.angle_gamma   90.00
#
_symmetry.space_group_name_H-M   'P 1'
#
loop_
_entity.id
_entity.type
_entity.pdbx_description
1 polymer ?
#
loop_
_entity_poly.entity_id
_entity_poly.type
_entity_poly.pdbx_seq_one_letter_code
_entity_poly.pdbx_strand_id
1 'polypeptide(L)'
;MKSTMNSRFTRLALGSAIPLMIGAGVWYGVSSHSRHSLTPTNMVYTSHGYGGFVPKPVAASKPMPKAPQSSMVKLDPVQPLLEDYNAGRFASVETGAAQIVTHARNSPDVAAHEQSAQAYSLLAYAAARQHNLALARSRFETARLEAAKLPDKGVQPTEPGMPAPTLEEDAAYEHAVCTGALGHAAAAESEYMAFMRRYPESPLVQVSIKRIARLHGGDVPGAAEAVWRQAGQIAMARQKARQREASLCGPECLAELLRRRGGEADVHALATAMGVTDQGASMEALAEAAQKRGYNPSGLSLTVNGLLQQKFPLIALIAPGHYVIVDSATPALITVWDPDLHGIGHGGAHIYPISEWTHVWRGTALALAAVPSAPQI
;
A
#
# COMPACT_ATOMS: atom_id res chain seq x y z
N MET A 1 -24.47 60.44 47.42
CA MET A 1 -24.54 59.23 46.58
C MET A 1 -23.59 58.20 47.15
N LYS A 2 -24.12 56.99 47.37
CA LYS A 2 -23.59 55.80 48.06
C LYS A 2 -22.13 55.47 47.70
N SER A 3 -21.30 54.79 48.48
CA SER A 3 -21.24 54.35 49.88
C SER A 3 -19.92 53.56 50.03
N THR A 4 -19.22 53.77 51.14
CA THR A 4 -18.32 52.86 51.92
C THR A 4 -18.15 51.40 51.46
N MET A 5 -17.04 50.66 51.63
CA MET A 5 -16.29 50.29 52.85
C MET A 5 -15.20 49.27 52.39
N ASN A 6 -13.92 49.37 52.75
CA ASN A 6 -13.24 48.95 53.98
C ASN A 6 -13.02 47.43 54.21
N SER A 7 -11.73 47.05 54.31
CA SER A 7 -11.11 46.28 55.43
C SER A 7 -10.39 44.93 55.16
N ARG A 8 -9.10 44.91 55.59
CA ARG A 8 -8.35 43.91 56.41
C ARG A 8 -7.79 42.63 55.74
N PHE A 9 -6.45 42.47 55.75
CA PHE A 9 -5.61 41.64 56.67
C PHE A 9 -6.02 40.14 56.68
N THR A 10 -5.14 39.15 56.39
CA THR A 10 -4.09 38.62 57.28
C THR A 10 -3.23 37.56 56.56
N ARG A 11 -1.95 37.40 56.95
CA ARG A 11 -1.03 36.30 56.60
C ARG A 11 -1.55 34.93 57.09
N LEU A 12 -1.25 33.82 56.39
CA LEU A 12 -0.61 32.63 56.98
C LEU A 12 -0.26 31.55 55.92
N ALA A 13 0.65 30.67 56.34
CA ALA A 13 1.45 29.72 55.56
C ALA A 13 0.75 28.37 55.29
N LEU A 14 1.56 27.41 54.82
CA LEU A 14 1.30 26.02 54.39
C LEU A 14 0.84 25.94 52.92
N GLY A 15 1.56 25.34 51.98
CA GLY A 15 2.41 24.16 52.08
C GLY A 15 1.63 22.99 51.49
N SER A 16 1.84 22.68 50.20
CA SER A 16 1.45 21.41 49.54
C SER A 16 1.87 21.38 48.07
N ALA A 17 3.01 20.74 47.82
CA ALA A 17 3.16 19.64 46.86
C ALA A 17 2.56 19.80 45.44
N ILE A 18 3.43 20.12 44.48
CA ILE A 18 3.23 19.82 43.04
C ILE A 18 4.29 18.77 42.65
N PRO A 19 3.92 17.59 42.16
CA PRO A 19 4.89 16.56 41.78
C PRO A 19 5.59 16.93 40.46
N LEU A 20 6.91 17.12 40.59
CA LEU A 20 7.88 17.18 39.50
C LEU A 20 8.18 15.72 39.06
N MET A 21 7.59 15.26 37.97
CA MET A 21 7.99 14.03 37.30
C MET A 21 9.07 14.37 36.27
N ILE A 22 10.31 14.43 36.73
CA ILE A 22 11.50 14.37 35.87
C ILE A 22 11.84 12.88 35.72
N GLY A 23 11.38 12.29 34.61
CA GLY A 23 11.80 10.98 34.16
C GLY A 23 13.10 11.10 33.38
N ALA A 24 14.19 10.64 33.98
CA ALA A 24 15.48 10.47 33.35
C ALA A 24 15.41 9.44 32.21
N GLY A 25 15.87 9.82 31.02
CA GLY A 25 16.06 8.97 29.86
C GLY A 25 17.46 9.16 29.30
N VAL A 26 18.38 8.39 29.86
CA VAL A 26 19.78 8.11 29.49
C VAL A 26 20.16 8.52 28.06
N TRP A 27 20.91 9.61 27.96
CA TRP A 27 21.78 9.91 26.82
C TRP A 27 23.04 9.04 26.93
N TYR A 28 23.21 8.09 26.01
CA TYR A 28 24.53 7.49 25.79
C TYR A 28 25.39 8.49 25.04
N GLY A 29 26.48 8.91 25.69
CA GLY A 29 27.46 9.83 25.14
C GLY A 29 28.18 9.24 23.93
N VAL A 30 28.21 10.01 22.85
CA VAL A 30 29.13 9.78 21.73
C VAL A 30 30.37 10.61 22.01
N SER A 31 31.42 9.94 22.46
CA SER A 31 32.78 10.47 22.53
C SER A 31 33.27 10.81 21.13
N SER A 32 33.55 12.09 20.91
CA SER A 32 34.21 12.62 19.72
C SER A 32 35.60 12.00 19.54
N HIS A 33 35.79 11.18 18.52
CA HIS A 33 37.11 10.80 18.01
C HIS A 33 37.29 11.28 16.57
N SER A 34 38.45 11.94 16.38
CA SER A 34 39.18 12.31 15.17
C SER A 34 38.58 11.97 13.80
N ARG A 35 38.48 13.01 12.98
CA ARG A 35 38.21 12.96 11.53
C ARG A 35 39.26 12.11 10.80
N HIS A 36 38.87 10.92 10.37
CA HIS A 36 39.46 10.28 9.20
C HIS A 36 38.46 10.39 8.04
N SER A 37 38.87 11.04 6.96
CA SER A 37 38.16 11.03 5.69
C SER A 37 38.14 9.61 5.13
N LEU A 38 37.09 8.85 5.43
CA LEU A 38 36.81 7.58 4.77
C LEU A 38 36.20 7.91 3.40
N THR A 39 37.01 7.90 2.35
CA THR A 39 36.48 7.64 1.01
C THR A 39 35.89 6.22 1.02
N PRO A 40 34.59 6.02 0.73
CA PRO A 40 34.00 4.70 0.76
C PRO A 40 34.44 3.90 -0.47
N THR A 41 35.49 3.07 -0.32
CA THR A 41 36.06 2.28 -1.41
C THR A 41 35.26 1.03 -1.80
N ASN A 42 34.11 0.76 -1.18
CA ASN A 42 33.32 -0.45 -1.47
C ASN A 42 31.80 -0.22 -1.37
N MET A 43 31.23 0.64 -2.23
CA MET A 43 29.78 0.60 -2.49
C MET A 43 29.49 -0.33 -3.68
N VAL A 44 28.77 -1.42 -3.40
CA VAL A 44 28.33 -2.42 -4.38
C VAL A 44 26.86 -2.13 -4.70
N TYR A 45 26.58 -1.59 -5.89
CA TYR A 45 25.22 -1.33 -6.37
C TYR A 45 24.56 -2.62 -6.89
N THR A 46 23.60 -3.20 -6.19
CA THR A 46 22.83 -4.33 -6.74
C THR A 46 21.54 -3.81 -7.37
N SER A 47 21.04 -4.53 -8.37
CA SER A 47 19.73 -4.27 -9.00
C SER A 47 18.54 -4.47 -8.04
N HIS A 48 18.79 -4.93 -6.81
CA HIS A 48 17.81 -5.15 -5.76
C HIS A 48 17.85 -4.05 -4.69
N GLY A 49 18.48 -2.90 -4.99
CA GLY A 49 18.26 -1.66 -4.25
C GLY A 49 18.68 -1.66 -2.77
N TYR A 50 19.60 -2.50 -2.31
CA TYR A 50 20.15 -2.39 -0.94
C TYR A 50 21.60 -2.87 -0.87
N GLY A 51 22.48 -2.05 -0.29
CA GLY A 51 23.84 -2.45 0.12
C GLY A 51 23.81 -3.38 1.34
N GLY A 52 23.12 -4.51 1.24
CA GLY A 52 23.00 -5.56 2.24
C GLY A 52 23.84 -6.80 1.87
N PHE A 53 24.27 -7.53 2.90
CA PHE A 53 25.08 -8.75 2.79
C PHE A 53 24.46 -9.79 1.85
N VAL A 54 25.27 -10.35 0.95
CA VAL A 54 24.91 -11.51 0.13
C VAL A 54 24.84 -12.75 1.05
N PRO A 55 23.68 -13.41 1.23
CA PRO A 55 23.62 -14.67 1.95
C PRO A 55 24.39 -15.75 1.16
N LYS A 56 25.13 -16.57 1.92
CA LYS A 56 25.92 -17.69 1.41
C LYS A 56 24.99 -18.66 0.65
N PRO A 57 25.35 -19.15 -0.55
CA PRO A 57 24.50 -20.04 -1.33
C PRO A 57 24.16 -21.31 -0.52
N VAL A 58 22.86 -21.56 -0.37
CA VAL A 58 22.34 -22.77 0.29
C VAL A 58 22.47 -23.94 -0.68
N ALA A 59 22.96 -25.08 -0.17
CA ALA A 59 23.18 -26.28 -0.95
C ALA A 59 21.89 -26.78 -1.63
N ALA A 60 22.03 -27.25 -2.88
CA ALA A 60 20.94 -27.64 -3.76
C ALA A 60 20.02 -28.72 -3.14
N SER A 61 18.72 -28.43 -3.08
CA SER A 61 17.68 -29.40 -2.75
C SER A 61 17.35 -30.31 -3.94
N LYS A 62 16.86 -31.52 -3.63
CA LYS A 62 16.54 -32.60 -4.58
C LYS A 62 15.50 -32.21 -5.64
N PRO A 63 15.57 -32.78 -6.86
CA PRO A 63 14.67 -32.45 -7.96
C PRO A 63 13.24 -32.98 -7.75
N MET A 64 12.25 -32.11 -7.99
CA MET A 64 10.82 -32.45 -8.02
C MET A 64 10.40 -33.10 -9.36
N PRO A 65 9.30 -33.87 -9.39
CA PRO A 65 8.78 -34.52 -10.59
C PRO A 65 8.30 -33.51 -11.64
N LYS A 66 8.51 -33.84 -12.92
CA LYS A 66 8.24 -32.98 -14.08
C LYS A 66 6.74 -32.70 -14.23
N ALA A 67 6.38 -31.42 -14.14
CA ALA A 67 5.06 -30.90 -14.47
C ALA A 67 4.76 -30.99 -15.98
N PRO A 68 3.47 -31.05 -16.38
CA PRO A 68 3.05 -31.13 -17.78
C PRO A 68 3.53 -29.92 -18.60
N GLN A 69 3.87 -30.17 -19.86
CA GLN A 69 4.46 -29.18 -20.78
C GLN A 69 3.53 -27.99 -21.02
N SER A 70 3.92 -26.86 -20.42
CA SER A 70 3.26 -25.56 -20.48
C SER A 70 3.25 -24.98 -21.89
N SER A 71 2.19 -24.23 -22.21
CA SER A 71 2.19 -23.21 -23.26
C SER A 71 3.48 -22.39 -23.19
N MET A 72 4.07 -22.05 -24.35
CA MET A 72 5.32 -21.29 -24.44
C MET A 72 5.18 -19.98 -23.65
N VAL A 73 5.71 -19.97 -22.42
CA VAL A 73 5.85 -18.76 -21.62
C VAL A 73 6.75 -17.84 -22.43
N LYS A 74 6.22 -16.72 -22.92
CA LYS A 74 7.06 -15.68 -23.53
C LYS A 74 8.07 -15.27 -22.46
N LEU A 75 9.34 -15.61 -22.68
CA LEU A 75 10.41 -15.22 -21.79
C LEU A 75 10.49 -13.70 -21.78
N ASP A 76 10.56 -13.12 -20.58
CA ASP A 76 10.83 -11.70 -20.41
C ASP A 76 12.21 -11.37 -21.00
N PRO A 77 12.29 -10.50 -22.04
CA PRO A 77 13.56 -10.16 -22.67
C PRO A 77 14.54 -9.45 -21.74
N VAL A 78 14.08 -8.90 -20.61
CA VAL A 78 14.92 -8.25 -19.61
C VAL A 78 15.64 -9.26 -18.72
N GLN A 79 15.05 -10.44 -18.49
CA GLN A 79 15.56 -11.44 -17.56
C GLN A 79 16.99 -11.92 -17.89
N PRO A 80 17.35 -12.26 -19.15
CA PRO A 80 18.73 -12.61 -19.48
C PRO A 80 19.73 -11.46 -19.23
N LEU A 81 19.29 -10.21 -19.39
CA LEU A 81 20.14 -9.04 -19.13
C LEU A 81 20.40 -8.84 -17.64
N LEU A 82 19.42 -9.17 -16.78
CA LEU A 82 19.62 -9.17 -15.34
C LEU A 82 20.64 -10.24 -14.92
N GLU A 83 20.60 -11.42 -15.53
CA GLU A 83 21.60 -12.47 -15.33
C GLU A 83 23.01 -12.03 -15.79
N ASP A 84 23.10 -11.39 -16.96
CA ASP A 84 24.34 -10.78 -17.46
C ASP A 84 24.87 -9.70 -16.52
N TYR A 85 24.00 -8.83 -16.02
CA TYR A 85 24.35 -7.79 -15.06
C TYR A 85 24.94 -8.40 -13.77
N ASN A 86 24.26 -9.39 -13.21
CA ASN A 86 24.71 -10.08 -12.00
C ASN A 86 26.03 -10.84 -12.19
N ALA A 87 26.29 -11.31 -13.41
CA ALA A 87 27.54 -11.95 -13.78
C ALA A 87 28.66 -10.97 -14.20
N GLY A 88 28.42 -9.66 -14.10
CA GLY A 88 29.40 -8.62 -14.46
C GLY A 88 29.63 -8.47 -15.97
N ARG A 89 28.75 -9.02 -16.82
CA ARG A 89 28.84 -8.94 -18.30
C ARG A 89 28.23 -7.65 -18.83
N PHE A 90 28.70 -6.50 -18.34
CA PHE A 90 28.07 -5.20 -18.60
C PHE A 90 27.99 -4.81 -20.08
N ALA A 91 28.95 -5.20 -20.92
CA ALA A 91 28.88 -4.94 -22.37
C ALA A 91 27.70 -5.68 -23.05
N SER A 92 27.37 -6.88 -22.55
CA SER A 92 26.21 -7.65 -23.01
C SER A 92 24.91 -6.95 -22.58
N VAL A 93 24.84 -6.49 -21.32
CA VAL A 93 23.73 -5.68 -20.80
C VAL A 93 23.51 -4.45 -21.66
N GLU A 94 24.58 -3.70 -21.98
CA GLU A 94 24.47 -2.48 -22.79
C GLU A 94 23.92 -2.75 -24.18
N THR A 95 24.41 -3.80 -24.84
CA THR A 95 23.98 -4.18 -26.19
C THR A 95 22.52 -4.65 -26.18
N GLY A 96 22.16 -5.55 -25.27
CA GLY A 96 20.80 -6.11 -25.19
C GLY A 96 19.77 -5.08 -24.74
N ALA A 97 20.08 -4.25 -23.75
CA ALA A 97 19.16 -3.22 -23.29
C ALA A 97 18.92 -2.15 -24.37
N ALA A 98 19.95 -1.78 -25.14
CA ALA A 98 19.80 -0.86 -26.27
C ALA A 98 18.85 -1.42 -27.36
N GLN A 99 18.88 -2.74 -27.60
CA GLN A 99 17.96 -3.39 -28.53
C GLN A 99 16.51 -3.33 -28.03
N ILE A 100 16.26 -3.62 -26.75
CA ILE A 100 14.94 -3.52 -26.12
C ILE A 100 14.39 -2.10 -26.24
N VAL A 101 15.18 -1.10 -25.85
CA VAL A 101 14.80 0.32 -25.94
C VAL A 101 14.45 0.73 -27.37
N THR A 102 15.24 0.28 -28.35
CA THR A 102 15.01 0.58 -29.77
C THR A 102 13.70 -0.04 -30.26
N HIS A 103 13.41 -1.28 -29.86
CA HIS A 103 12.16 -1.95 -30.20
C HIS A 103 10.95 -1.25 -29.58
N ALA A 104 11.03 -0.90 -28.29
CA ALA A 104 9.94 -0.30 -27.55
C ALA A 104 9.54 1.10 -28.06
N ARG A 105 10.48 1.89 -28.58
CA ARG A 105 10.22 3.26 -29.06
C ARG A 105 9.07 3.36 -30.09
N ASN A 106 8.91 2.32 -30.91
CA ASN A 106 7.91 2.29 -31.98
C ASN A 106 6.74 1.35 -31.66
N SER A 107 6.75 0.73 -30.48
CA SER A 107 5.72 -0.20 -30.08
C SER A 107 4.54 0.55 -29.48
N PRO A 108 3.28 0.23 -29.82
CA PRO A 108 2.12 0.70 -29.08
C PRO A 108 1.86 -0.14 -27.80
N ASP A 109 2.63 -1.20 -27.59
CA ASP A 109 2.44 -2.13 -26.48
C ASP A 109 3.01 -1.56 -25.16
N VAL A 110 2.15 -1.46 -24.15
CA VAL A 110 2.52 -1.01 -22.80
C VAL A 110 3.61 -1.92 -22.21
N ALA A 111 3.56 -3.23 -22.47
CA ALA A 111 4.57 -4.17 -21.97
C ALA A 111 5.95 -3.89 -22.57
N ALA A 112 6.02 -3.47 -23.84
CA ALA A 112 7.28 -3.08 -24.47
C ALA A 112 7.84 -1.78 -23.84
N HIS A 113 6.98 -0.82 -23.49
CA HIS A 113 7.39 0.38 -22.75
C HIS A 113 7.88 0.07 -21.33
N GLU A 114 7.24 -0.89 -20.65
CA GLU A 114 7.69 -1.35 -19.34
C GLU A 114 9.09 -1.98 -19.41
N GLN A 115 9.31 -2.90 -20.37
CA GLN A 115 10.62 -3.49 -20.64
C GLN A 115 11.67 -2.44 -20.98
N SER A 116 11.30 -1.37 -21.70
CA SER A 116 12.18 -0.23 -21.99
C SER A 116 12.60 0.50 -20.71
N ALA A 117 11.66 0.78 -19.80
CA ALA A 117 11.97 1.42 -18.52
C ALA A 117 12.94 0.56 -17.68
N GLN A 118 12.69 -0.75 -17.59
CA GLN A 118 13.58 -1.70 -16.91
C GLN A 118 14.96 -1.77 -17.58
N ALA A 119 15.02 -1.79 -18.91
CA ALA A 119 16.27 -1.78 -19.67
C ALA A 119 17.09 -0.50 -19.42
N TYR A 120 16.44 0.67 -19.33
CA TYR A 120 17.12 1.91 -18.94
C TYR A 120 17.69 1.86 -17.52
N SER A 121 16.96 1.28 -16.56
CA SER A 121 17.48 1.06 -15.21
C SER A 121 18.71 0.15 -15.23
N LEU A 122 18.69 -0.97 -15.97
CA LEU A 122 19.87 -1.85 -16.12
C LEU A 122 21.06 -1.13 -16.76
N LEU A 123 20.84 -0.31 -17.79
CA LEU A 123 21.88 0.54 -18.38
C LEU A 123 22.47 1.51 -17.36
N ALA A 124 21.64 2.10 -16.50
CA ALA A 124 22.08 3.02 -15.46
C ALA A 124 22.93 2.30 -14.40
N TYR A 125 22.46 1.15 -13.90
CA TYR A 125 23.22 0.31 -12.96
C TYR A 125 24.54 -0.18 -13.55
N ALA A 126 24.57 -0.62 -14.82
CA ALA A 126 25.79 -1.02 -15.51
C ALA A 126 26.81 0.13 -15.62
N ALA A 127 26.35 1.36 -15.91
CA ALA A 127 27.22 2.54 -15.91
C ALA A 127 27.76 2.86 -14.51
N ALA A 128 26.92 2.77 -13.47
CA ALA A 128 27.34 3.00 -12.09
C ALA A 128 28.40 2.00 -11.63
N ARG A 129 28.26 0.72 -12.02
CA ARG A 129 29.24 -0.34 -11.75
C ARG A 129 30.58 -0.13 -12.44
N GLN A 130 30.58 0.54 -13.58
CA GLN A 130 31.79 0.96 -14.30
C GLN A 130 32.31 2.32 -13.81
N HIS A 131 31.82 2.81 -12.67
CA HIS A 131 32.16 4.11 -12.08
C HIS A 131 31.85 5.33 -12.96
N ASN A 132 31.01 5.18 -13.99
CA ASN A 132 30.53 6.29 -14.81
C ASN A 132 29.24 6.88 -14.22
N LEU A 133 29.38 7.56 -13.08
CA LEU A 133 28.25 8.07 -12.30
C LEU A 133 27.46 9.16 -13.02
N ALA A 134 28.11 9.97 -13.86
CA ALA A 134 27.42 11.00 -14.65
C ALA A 134 26.48 10.37 -15.69
N LEU A 135 26.96 9.33 -16.39
CA LEU A 135 26.13 8.57 -17.32
C LEU A 135 25.02 7.80 -16.60
N ALA A 136 25.33 7.17 -15.46
CA ALA A 136 24.34 6.47 -14.64
C ALA A 136 23.20 7.41 -14.22
N ARG A 137 23.53 8.60 -13.69
CA ARG A 137 22.57 9.64 -13.33
C ARG A 137 21.65 9.99 -14.50
N SER A 138 22.22 10.29 -15.66
CA SER A 138 21.42 10.60 -16.87
C SER A 138 20.52 9.44 -17.29
N ARG A 139 20.99 8.20 -17.20
CA ARG A 139 20.22 7.01 -17.57
C ARG A 139 19.09 6.74 -16.56
N PHE A 140 19.30 6.96 -15.27
CA PHE A 140 18.23 6.90 -14.26
C PHE A 140 17.16 7.97 -14.50
N GLU A 141 17.53 9.18 -14.90
CA GLU A 141 16.53 10.19 -15.26
C GLU A 141 15.70 9.74 -16.47
N THR A 142 16.33 9.16 -17.50
CA THR A 142 15.60 8.59 -18.63
C THR A 142 14.69 7.44 -18.19
N ALA A 143 15.18 6.52 -17.34
CA ALA A 143 14.38 5.42 -16.81
C ALA A 143 13.14 5.94 -16.05
N ARG A 144 13.32 6.97 -15.21
CA ARG A 144 12.23 7.64 -14.49
C ARG A 144 11.21 8.24 -15.45
N LEU A 145 11.66 8.94 -16.48
CA LEU A 145 10.79 9.56 -17.48
C LEU A 145 10.03 8.54 -18.32
N GLU A 146 10.63 7.39 -18.66
CA GLU A 146 9.93 6.30 -19.33
C GLU A 146 8.92 5.62 -18.41
N ALA A 147 9.32 5.30 -17.18
CA ALA A 147 8.43 4.68 -16.19
C ALA A 147 7.22 5.56 -15.86
N ALA A 148 7.39 6.88 -15.80
CA ALA A 148 6.30 7.83 -15.56
C ALA A 148 5.20 7.84 -16.65
N LYS A 149 5.47 7.26 -17.84
CA LYS A 149 4.48 7.11 -18.91
C LYS A 149 3.62 5.87 -18.76
N LEU A 150 4.03 4.92 -17.91
CA LEU A 150 3.28 3.68 -17.67
C LEU A 150 2.02 3.98 -16.84
N PRO A 151 0.89 3.29 -17.09
CA PRO A 151 -0.37 3.53 -16.36
C PRO A 151 -0.24 3.40 -14.84
N ASP A 152 0.60 2.47 -14.39
CA ASP A 152 0.88 2.16 -12.99
C ASP A 152 2.26 2.66 -12.54
N LYS A 153 2.98 3.36 -13.42
CA LYS A 153 4.37 3.83 -13.19
C LYS A 153 5.39 2.70 -13.03
N GLY A 154 5.06 1.51 -13.53
CA GLY A 154 5.88 0.30 -13.44
C GLY A 154 5.83 -0.30 -12.04
N VAL A 155 4.65 -0.66 -11.54
CA VAL A 155 4.53 -1.39 -10.29
C VAL A 155 5.20 -2.75 -10.47
N GLN A 156 6.17 -3.04 -9.61
CA GLN A 156 6.89 -4.30 -9.67
C GLN A 156 6.12 -5.40 -8.91
N PRO A 157 6.20 -6.66 -9.37
CA PRO A 157 5.70 -7.79 -8.60
C PRO A 157 6.31 -7.80 -7.20
N THR A 158 5.47 -7.89 -6.17
CA THR A 158 5.90 -7.91 -4.77
C THR A 158 5.57 -9.24 -4.11
N GLU A 159 6.48 -9.72 -3.27
CA GLU A 159 6.14 -10.80 -2.35
C GLU A 159 5.15 -10.28 -1.29
N PRO A 160 4.19 -11.11 -0.83
CA PRO A 160 3.25 -10.71 0.21
C PRO A 160 3.97 -10.12 1.44
N GLY A 161 3.66 -8.87 1.78
CA GLY A 161 4.23 -8.16 2.92
C GLY A 161 5.52 -7.39 2.66
N MET A 162 6.08 -7.45 1.45
CA MET A 162 7.32 -6.77 1.07
C MET A 162 7.03 -5.73 -0.01
N PRO A 163 6.66 -4.48 0.35
CA PRO A 163 6.41 -3.44 -0.65
C PRO A 163 7.70 -3.13 -1.41
N ALA A 164 7.62 -3.15 -2.74
CA ALA A 164 8.68 -2.72 -3.64
C ALA A 164 8.37 -1.32 -4.20
N PRO A 165 9.40 -0.49 -4.44
CA PRO A 165 9.20 0.75 -5.17
C PRO A 165 8.78 0.45 -6.62
N THR A 166 8.02 1.36 -7.23
CA THR A 166 7.80 1.32 -8.67
C THR A 166 9.10 1.59 -9.43
N LEU A 167 9.14 1.30 -10.73
CA LEU A 167 10.29 1.66 -11.58
C LEU A 167 10.57 3.16 -11.58
N GLU A 168 9.52 4.00 -11.55
CA GLU A 168 9.67 5.45 -11.45
C GLU A 168 10.31 5.86 -10.12
N GLU A 169 9.86 5.27 -9.01
CA GLU A 169 10.38 5.55 -7.67
C GLU A 169 11.85 5.13 -7.53
N ASP A 170 12.18 3.91 -7.95
CA ASP A 170 13.56 3.39 -7.88
C ASP A 170 14.52 4.28 -8.68
N ALA A 171 14.16 4.60 -9.93
CA ALA A 171 14.97 5.45 -10.79
C ALA A 171 15.15 6.88 -10.24
N ALA A 172 14.09 7.49 -9.69
CA ALA A 172 14.16 8.81 -9.07
C ALA A 172 15.08 8.83 -7.85
N TYR A 173 15.01 7.79 -7.02
CA TYR A 173 15.87 7.64 -5.85
C TYR A 173 17.33 7.41 -6.25
N GLU A 174 17.61 6.49 -7.18
CA GLU A 174 18.98 6.20 -7.63
C GLU A 174 19.61 7.37 -8.41
N HIS A 175 18.81 8.21 -9.09
CA HIS A 175 19.27 9.49 -9.62
C HIS A 175 19.86 10.36 -8.50
N ALA A 176 19.15 10.54 -7.39
CA ALA A 176 19.62 11.30 -6.23
C ALA A 176 20.87 10.68 -5.59
N VAL A 177 20.94 9.34 -5.56
CA VAL A 177 22.14 8.61 -5.12
C VAL A 177 23.35 8.96 -5.99
N CYS A 178 23.20 8.95 -7.32
CA CYS A 178 24.26 9.31 -8.24
C CYS A 178 24.68 10.78 -8.09
N THR A 179 23.72 11.70 -7.90
CA THR A 179 23.99 13.12 -7.61
C THR A 179 24.89 13.29 -6.39
N GLY A 180 24.60 12.57 -5.30
CA GLY A 180 25.43 12.61 -4.09
C GLY A 180 26.81 12.01 -4.30
N ALA A 181 26.89 10.89 -5.03
CA ALA A 181 28.15 10.21 -5.33
C ALA A 181 29.09 11.03 -6.26
N LEU A 182 28.53 11.96 -7.05
CA LEU A 182 29.28 12.95 -7.83
C LEU A 182 29.82 14.12 -6.99
N GLY A 183 29.58 14.14 -5.68
CA GLY A 183 30.03 15.20 -4.78
C GLY A 183 29.07 16.40 -4.69
N HIS A 184 27.89 16.32 -5.28
CA HIS A 184 26.89 17.39 -5.24
C HIS A 184 25.92 17.22 -4.06
N ALA A 185 26.43 17.29 -2.83
CA ALA A 185 25.66 16.99 -1.61
C ALA A 185 24.37 17.81 -1.47
N ALA A 186 24.43 19.13 -1.69
CA ALA A 186 23.25 20.01 -1.58
C ALA A 186 22.17 19.69 -2.64
N ALA A 187 22.59 19.34 -3.87
CA ALA A 187 21.66 18.93 -4.92
C ALA A 187 21.01 17.58 -4.59
N ALA A 188 21.79 16.61 -4.11
CA ALA A 188 21.29 15.30 -3.70
C ALA A 188 20.27 15.40 -2.56
N GLU A 189 20.53 16.24 -1.56
CA GLU A 189 19.57 16.52 -0.49
C GLU A 189 18.25 17.07 -1.04
N SER A 190 18.31 18.07 -1.91
CA SER A 190 17.12 18.64 -2.56
C SER A 190 16.36 17.58 -3.35
N GLU A 191 17.05 16.71 -4.08
CA GLU A 191 16.45 15.60 -4.84
C GLU A 191 15.79 14.57 -3.91
N TYR A 192 16.41 14.17 -2.79
CA TYR A 192 15.77 13.28 -1.80
C TYR A 192 14.54 13.91 -1.14
N MET A 193 14.58 15.20 -0.83
CA MET A 193 13.40 15.91 -0.30
C MET A 193 12.28 15.99 -1.34
N ALA A 194 12.61 16.23 -2.61
CA ALA A 194 11.64 16.19 -3.70
C ALA A 194 11.03 14.79 -3.87
N PHE A 195 11.85 13.74 -3.77
CA PHE A 195 11.43 12.34 -3.79
C PHE A 195 10.39 12.07 -2.69
N MET A 196 10.69 12.38 -1.43
CA MET A 196 9.76 12.12 -0.31
C MET A 196 8.42 12.88 -0.44
N ARG A 197 8.44 14.09 -1.01
CA ARG A 197 7.20 14.85 -1.28
C ARG A 197 6.36 14.20 -2.38
N ARG A 198 7.02 13.68 -3.42
CA ARG A 198 6.36 13.10 -4.60
C ARG A 198 5.84 11.68 -4.34
N TYR A 199 6.60 10.88 -3.61
CA TYR A 199 6.31 9.47 -3.34
C TYR A 199 6.26 9.21 -1.82
N PRO A 200 5.29 9.82 -1.09
CA PRO A 200 5.24 9.74 0.36
C PRO A 200 5.03 8.31 0.90
N GLU A 201 4.50 7.41 0.08
CA GLU A 201 4.20 6.02 0.41
C GLU A 201 5.31 5.04 -0.03
N SER A 202 6.34 5.54 -0.73
CA SER A 202 7.41 4.69 -1.23
C SER A 202 8.19 4.05 -0.08
N PRO A 203 8.57 2.76 -0.16
CA PRO A 203 9.42 2.13 0.84
C PRO A 203 10.81 2.81 0.94
N LEU A 204 11.20 3.59 -0.08
CA LEU A 204 12.49 4.31 -0.12
C LEU A 204 12.49 5.64 0.64
N VAL A 205 11.36 6.09 1.19
CA VAL A 205 11.29 7.32 2.01
C VAL A 205 12.22 7.23 3.23
N GLN A 206 12.22 6.08 3.92
CA GLN A 206 13.06 5.86 5.10
C GLN A 206 14.55 5.79 4.75
N VAL A 207 14.89 5.31 3.55
CA VAL A 207 16.29 5.25 3.12
C VAL A 207 16.78 6.62 2.67
N SER A 208 15.90 7.41 2.03
CA SER A 208 16.17 8.79 1.61
C SER A 208 16.58 9.66 2.80
N ILE A 209 15.82 9.63 3.90
CA ILE A 209 16.16 10.43 5.09
C ILE A 209 17.48 9.98 5.74
N LYS A 210 17.75 8.67 5.77
CA LYS A 210 19.04 8.13 6.25
C LYS A 210 20.22 8.57 5.38
N ARG A 211 20.02 8.71 4.07
CA ARG A 211 21.07 9.22 3.16
C ARG A 211 21.31 10.70 3.36
N ILE A 212 20.27 11.50 3.53
CA ILE A 212 20.42 12.91 3.94
C ILE A 212 21.23 13.00 5.23
N ALA A 213 20.91 12.19 6.25
CA ALA A 213 21.67 12.17 7.51
C ALA A 213 23.18 11.92 7.28
N ARG A 214 23.52 10.97 6.40
CA ARG A 214 24.93 10.67 6.06
C ARG A 214 25.63 11.85 5.36
N LEU A 215 24.93 12.61 4.53
CA LEU A 215 25.48 13.83 3.90
C LEU A 215 25.83 14.91 4.94
N HIS A 216 25.20 14.86 6.10
CA HIS A 216 25.34 15.82 7.21
C HIS A 216 26.04 15.22 8.44
N GLY A 217 26.87 14.21 8.25
CA GLY A 217 27.68 13.64 9.35
C GLY A 217 26.90 12.84 10.40
N GLY A 218 25.66 12.46 10.09
CA GLY A 218 24.76 11.70 10.97
C GLY A 218 23.52 12.47 11.40
N ASP A 219 23.53 13.80 11.28
CA ASP A 219 22.41 14.65 11.68
C ASP A 219 21.40 14.84 10.54
N VAL A 220 20.12 14.86 10.86
CA VAL A 220 19.07 15.17 9.88
C VAL A 220 18.78 16.68 9.92
N PRO A 221 18.97 17.44 8.82
CA PRO A 221 18.57 18.84 8.76
C PRO A 221 17.08 19.00 9.06
N GLY A 222 16.72 20.03 9.85
CA GLY A 222 15.32 20.24 10.27
C GLY A 222 14.32 20.34 9.09
N ALA A 223 14.75 20.89 7.95
CA ALA A 223 13.93 20.94 6.74
C ALA A 223 13.64 19.54 6.17
N ALA A 224 14.65 18.67 6.15
CA ALA A 224 14.50 17.29 5.69
C ALA A 224 13.63 16.46 6.66
N GLU A 225 13.79 16.66 7.97
CA GLU A 225 12.95 16.03 8.99
C GLU A 225 11.48 16.44 8.82
N ALA A 226 11.20 17.72 8.60
CA ALA A 226 9.85 18.22 8.37
C ALA A 226 9.19 17.56 7.15
N VAL A 227 9.93 17.44 6.03
CA VAL A 227 9.43 16.75 4.82
C VAL A 227 9.17 15.28 5.08
N TRP A 228 10.08 14.58 5.78
CA TRP A 228 9.90 13.17 6.12
C TRP A 228 8.67 12.93 7.01
N ARG A 229 8.45 13.76 8.03
CA ARG A 229 7.26 13.70 8.90
C ARG A 229 5.98 13.96 8.09
N GLN A 230 5.99 14.95 7.20
CA GLN A 230 4.85 15.25 6.33
C GLN A 230 4.55 14.08 5.38
N ALA A 231 5.57 13.49 4.76
CA ALA A 231 5.41 12.30 3.91
C ALA A 231 4.78 11.14 4.69
N GLY A 232 5.26 10.88 5.91
CA GLY A 232 4.68 9.86 6.80
C GLY A 232 3.21 10.12 7.15
N GLN A 233 2.83 11.37 7.44
CA GLN A 233 1.43 11.74 7.68
C GLN A 233 0.55 11.51 6.46
N ILE A 234 1.01 11.89 5.27
CA ILE A 234 0.27 11.66 4.02
C ILE A 234 0.09 10.17 3.76
N ALA A 235 1.15 9.37 3.91
CA ALA A 235 1.10 7.93 3.73
C ALA A 235 0.12 7.25 4.70
N MET A 236 0.18 7.60 5.99
CA MET A 236 -0.77 7.09 6.99
C MET A 236 -2.21 7.51 6.66
N ALA A 237 -2.44 8.76 6.25
CA ALA A 237 -3.77 9.24 5.90
C ALA A 237 -4.35 8.48 4.68
N ARG A 238 -3.54 8.23 3.65
CA ARG A 238 -3.94 7.47 2.47
C ARG A 238 -4.18 6.00 2.78
N GLN A 239 -3.33 5.39 3.60
CA GLN A 239 -3.54 4.02 4.06
C GLN A 239 -4.84 3.89 4.84
N LYS A 240 -5.11 4.83 5.76
CA LYS A 240 -6.37 4.87 6.50
C LYS A 240 -7.56 5.06 5.58
N ALA A 241 -7.45 5.89 4.54
CA ALA A 241 -8.51 6.06 3.55
C ALA A 241 -8.77 4.74 2.78
N ARG A 242 -7.73 4.03 2.33
CA ARG A 242 -7.87 2.72 1.68
C ARG A 242 -8.50 1.67 2.60
N GLN A 243 -8.08 1.61 3.86
CA GLN A 243 -8.66 0.70 4.85
C GLN A 243 -10.14 1.01 5.10
N ARG A 244 -10.50 2.30 5.16
CA ARG A 244 -11.88 2.73 5.28
C ARG A 244 -12.71 2.35 4.05
N GLU A 245 -12.15 2.50 2.86
CA GLU A 245 -12.83 2.11 1.61
C GLU A 245 -13.05 0.60 1.55
N ALA A 246 -12.01 -0.19 1.87
CA ALA A 246 -12.11 -1.65 1.98
C ALA A 246 -13.07 -2.12 3.09
N SER A 247 -13.50 -1.22 3.98
CA SER A 247 -14.46 -1.48 5.06
C SER A 247 -15.92 -1.23 4.64
N LEU A 248 -16.18 -0.86 3.37
CA LEU A 248 -17.50 -0.47 2.88
C LEU A 248 -18.37 -1.61 2.35
N CYS A 249 -17.87 -2.85 2.30
CA CYS A 249 -18.62 -3.98 1.74
C CYS A 249 -20.01 -4.19 2.37
N GLY A 250 -20.17 -3.91 3.68
CA GLY A 250 -21.46 -3.94 4.37
C GLY A 250 -22.45 -2.87 3.89
N PRO A 251 -22.10 -1.57 3.97
CA PRO A 251 -22.85 -0.48 3.35
C PRO A 251 -23.18 -0.70 1.88
N GLU A 252 -22.24 -1.23 1.09
CA GLU A 252 -22.44 -1.50 -0.35
C GLU A 252 -23.46 -2.60 -0.58
N CYS A 253 -23.36 -3.71 0.17
CA CYS A 253 -24.38 -4.76 0.13
C CYS A 253 -25.76 -4.23 0.51
N LEU A 254 -25.86 -3.39 1.54
CA LEU A 254 -27.14 -2.81 1.90
C LEU A 254 -27.64 -1.83 0.82
N ALA A 255 -26.76 -0.97 0.28
CA ALA A 255 -27.12 -0.03 -0.77
C ALA A 255 -27.66 -0.75 -2.00
N GLU A 256 -26.95 -1.78 -2.46
CA GLU A 256 -27.34 -2.57 -3.62
C GLU A 256 -28.67 -3.31 -3.37
N LEU A 257 -28.85 -3.91 -2.19
CA LEU A 257 -30.10 -4.56 -1.82
C LEU A 257 -31.29 -3.59 -1.79
N LEU A 258 -31.09 -2.35 -1.34
CA LEU A 258 -32.10 -1.29 -1.35
C LEU A 258 -32.43 -0.83 -2.78
N ARG A 259 -31.42 -0.68 -3.64
CA ARG A 259 -31.60 -0.32 -5.06
C ARG A 259 -32.40 -1.37 -5.83
N ARG A 260 -32.09 -2.65 -5.62
CA ARG A 260 -32.85 -3.77 -6.21
C ARG A 260 -34.33 -3.78 -5.82
N ARG A 261 -34.67 -3.12 -4.71
CA ARG A 261 -36.06 -2.98 -4.21
C ARG A 261 -36.69 -1.64 -4.59
N GLY A 262 -36.07 -0.89 -5.49
CA GLY A 262 -36.57 0.39 -6.00
C GLY A 262 -36.29 1.59 -5.10
N GLY A 263 -35.47 1.45 -4.05
CA GLY A 263 -35.07 2.56 -3.20
C GLY A 263 -33.77 3.24 -3.68
N GLU A 264 -33.60 4.51 -3.35
CA GLU A 264 -32.31 5.20 -3.51
C GLU A 264 -31.41 4.95 -2.30
N ALA A 265 -30.13 4.68 -2.54
CA ALA A 265 -29.16 4.43 -1.49
C ALA A 265 -27.76 4.90 -1.88
N ASP A 266 -27.24 5.86 -1.12
CA ASP A 266 -25.85 6.31 -1.17
C ASP A 266 -24.99 5.52 -0.15
N VAL A 267 -23.88 4.96 -0.62
CA VAL A 267 -23.00 4.07 0.16
C VAL A 267 -22.35 4.83 1.33
N HIS A 268 -21.88 6.06 1.10
CA HIS A 268 -21.18 6.81 2.14
C HIS A 268 -22.13 7.38 3.20
N ALA A 269 -23.36 7.77 2.82
CA ALA A 269 -24.42 8.13 3.75
C ALA A 269 -24.82 6.93 4.61
N LEU A 270 -24.93 5.74 4.01
CA LEU A 270 -25.12 4.47 4.74
C LEU A 270 -23.98 4.21 5.72
N ALA A 271 -22.74 4.27 5.26
CA ALA A 271 -21.56 4.04 6.08
C ALA A 271 -21.48 5.02 7.25
N THR A 272 -21.82 6.29 7.03
CA THR A 272 -21.89 7.32 8.08
C THR A 272 -22.98 7.00 9.10
N ALA A 273 -24.18 6.62 8.64
CA ALA A 273 -25.30 6.27 9.52
C ALA A 273 -25.05 4.99 10.35
N MET A 274 -24.25 4.06 9.82
CA MET A 274 -23.82 2.84 10.49
C MET A 274 -22.62 3.05 11.42
N GLY A 275 -21.95 4.20 11.36
CA GLY A 275 -20.70 4.43 12.11
C GLY A 275 -19.55 3.53 11.67
N VAL A 276 -19.43 3.25 10.36
CA VAL A 276 -18.38 2.38 9.82
C VAL A 276 -17.00 2.90 10.17
N THR A 277 -16.19 2.00 10.70
CA THR A 277 -14.79 2.25 11.08
C THR A 277 -13.84 1.58 10.08
N ASP A 278 -12.54 1.62 10.36
CA ASP A 278 -11.52 0.84 9.67
C ASP A 278 -11.62 -0.68 9.92
N GLN A 279 -12.52 -1.11 10.82
CA GLN A 279 -12.85 -2.52 11.08
C GLN A 279 -14.12 -2.99 10.37
N GLY A 280 -14.70 -2.17 9.48
CA GLY A 280 -15.96 -2.51 8.80
C GLY A 280 -17.22 -2.07 9.57
N ALA A 281 -18.34 -2.65 9.14
CA ALA A 281 -19.67 -2.48 9.73
C ALA A 281 -20.10 -3.74 10.47
N SER A 282 -20.78 -3.60 11.61
CA SER A 282 -21.42 -4.74 12.28
C SER A 282 -22.74 -5.09 11.61
N MET A 283 -23.17 -6.36 11.71
CA MET A 283 -24.47 -6.78 11.19
C MET A 283 -25.64 -6.08 11.90
N GLU A 284 -25.47 -5.72 13.17
CA GLU A 284 -26.41 -4.90 13.93
C GLU A 284 -26.56 -3.51 13.31
N ALA A 285 -25.46 -2.83 12.97
CA ALA A 285 -25.52 -1.53 12.31
C ALA A 285 -26.19 -1.60 10.93
N LEU A 286 -25.97 -2.68 10.17
CA LEU A 286 -26.69 -2.93 8.93
C LEU A 286 -28.20 -3.06 9.16
N ALA A 287 -28.59 -3.84 10.17
CA ALA A 287 -29.99 -4.03 10.53
C ALA A 287 -30.65 -2.70 10.92
N GLU A 288 -30.05 -1.93 11.83
CA GLU A 288 -30.56 -0.62 12.23
C GLU A 288 -30.69 0.36 11.05
N ALA A 289 -29.70 0.39 10.16
CA ALA A 289 -29.72 1.24 8.97
C ALA A 289 -30.81 0.84 7.97
N ALA A 290 -31.10 -0.47 7.86
CA ALA A 290 -32.21 -0.98 7.07
C ALA A 290 -33.57 -0.64 7.72
N GLN A 291 -33.68 -0.78 9.05
CA GLN A 291 -34.88 -0.46 9.80
C GLN A 291 -35.28 1.01 9.67
N LYS A 292 -34.30 1.92 9.76
CA LYS A 292 -34.50 3.37 9.54
C LYS A 292 -35.02 3.70 8.13
N ARG A 293 -34.93 2.76 7.18
CA ARG A 293 -35.45 2.87 5.80
C ARG A 293 -36.75 2.09 5.57
N GLY A 294 -37.44 1.67 6.63
CA GLY A 294 -38.75 1.01 6.52
C GLY A 294 -38.69 -0.48 6.19
N TYR A 295 -37.55 -1.13 6.45
CA TYR A 295 -37.43 -2.58 6.37
C TYR A 295 -37.54 -3.22 7.76
N ASN A 296 -37.95 -4.48 7.80
CA ASN A 296 -37.91 -5.33 8.99
C ASN A 296 -36.73 -6.30 8.86
N PRO A 297 -35.54 -5.96 9.39
CA PRO A 297 -34.37 -6.81 9.33
C PRO A 297 -34.49 -7.99 10.30
N SER A 298 -34.01 -9.16 9.89
CA SER A 298 -33.87 -10.34 10.74
C SER A 298 -32.45 -10.89 10.63
N GLY A 299 -31.71 -10.84 11.74
CA GLY A 299 -30.43 -11.54 11.86
C GLY A 299 -30.66 -13.05 11.96
N LEU A 300 -29.91 -13.83 11.19
CA LEU A 300 -30.08 -15.27 11.06
C LEU A 300 -28.77 -16.00 11.36
N SER A 301 -28.89 -17.13 12.05
CA SER A 301 -27.83 -18.13 12.22
C SER A 301 -28.32 -19.43 11.59
N LEU A 302 -27.76 -19.78 10.44
CA LEU A 302 -28.27 -20.82 9.55
C LEU A 302 -27.23 -21.92 9.30
N THR A 303 -27.71 -23.14 9.08
CA THR A 303 -26.95 -24.16 8.37
C THR A 303 -27.09 -23.96 6.86
N VAL A 304 -26.33 -24.69 6.05
CA VAL A 304 -26.55 -24.72 4.59
C VAL A 304 -27.98 -25.10 4.24
N ASN A 305 -28.53 -26.13 4.88
CA ASN A 305 -29.93 -26.53 4.64
C ASN A 305 -30.91 -25.43 5.04
N GLY A 306 -30.61 -24.67 6.10
CA GLY A 306 -31.39 -23.50 6.49
C GLY A 306 -31.33 -22.38 5.45
N LEU A 307 -30.16 -22.15 4.82
CA LEU A 307 -29.99 -21.19 3.73
C LEU A 307 -30.87 -21.53 2.52
N LEU A 308 -30.90 -22.81 2.13
CA LEU A 308 -31.68 -23.29 0.99
C LEU A 308 -33.20 -23.06 1.14
N GLN A 309 -33.67 -22.81 2.36
CA GLN A 309 -35.08 -22.55 2.66
C GLN A 309 -35.41 -21.05 2.78
N GLN A 310 -34.42 -20.15 2.69
CA GLN A 310 -34.64 -18.72 2.83
C GLN A 310 -35.24 -18.08 1.57
N LYS A 311 -35.83 -16.90 1.77
CA LYS A 311 -36.16 -15.99 0.67
C LYS A 311 -34.94 -15.15 0.33
N PHE A 312 -34.64 -15.04 -0.95
CA PHE A 312 -33.56 -14.23 -1.49
C PHE A 312 -34.10 -12.93 -2.11
N PRO A 313 -33.26 -11.88 -2.27
CA PRO A 313 -31.87 -11.78 -1.80
C PRO A 313 -31.74 -11.49 -0.29
N LEU A 314 -30.61 -11.93 0.30
CA LEU A 314 -30.21 -11.66 1.69
C LEU A 314 -28.72 -11.32 1.77
N ILE A 315 -28.26 -10.67 2.84
CA ILE A 315 -26.83 -10.35 3.05
C ILE A 315 -26.21 -11.47 3.89
N ALA A 316 -25.07 -12.01 3.48
CA ALA A 316 -24.30 -13.00 4.23
C ALA A 316 -22.96 -12.41 4.69
N LEU A 317 -22.47 -12.85 5.86
CA LEU A 317 -21.13 -12.54 6.34
C LEU A 317 -20.23 -13.77 6.14
N ILE A 318 -19.23 -13.63 5.26
CA ILE A 318 -18.23 -14.68 4.97
C ILE A 318 -16.88 -14.34 5.63
N ALA A 319 -16.08 -15.36 5.89
CA ALA A 319 -14.76 -15.23 6.50
C ALA A 319 -13.76 -14.60 5.51
N PRO A 320 -12.80 -13.78 5.98
CA PRO A 320 -12.56 -13.42 7.39
C PRO A 320 -13.42 -12.27 7.94
N GLY A 321 -14.33 -11.69 7.17
CA GLY A 321 -15.16 -10.56 7.61
C GLY A 321 -15.68 -9.73 6.44
N HIS A 322 -16.20 -10.39 5.41
CA HIS A 322 -16.68 -9.75 4.18
C HIS A 322 -18.17 -9.95 4.01
N TYR A 323 -18.88 -8.91 3.57
CA TYR A 323 -20.32 -9.01 3.29
C TYR A 323 -20.54 -9.25 1.80
N VAL A 324 -21.46 -10.16 1.49
CA VAL A 324 -21.93 -10.45 0.13
C VAL A 324 -23.46 -10.53 0.13
N ILE A 325 -24.08 -10.33 -1.03
CA ILE A 325 -25.51 -10.59 -1.21
C ILE A 325 -25.67 -11.99 -1.79
N VAL A 326 -26.41 -12.86 -1.11
CA VAL A 326 -26.80 -14.16 -1.67
C VAL A 326 -28.05 -13.96 -2.52
N ASP A 327 -27.91 -14.19 -3.83
CA ASP A 327 -28.99 -14.03 -4.81
C ASP A 327 -29.80 -15.31 -4.99
N SER A 328 -29.16 -16.46 -4.89
CA SER A 328 -29.84 -17.77 -4.93
C SER A 328 -28.96 -18.86 -4.33
N ALA A 329 -29.61 -19.93 -3.86
CA ALA A 329 -28.94 -21.09 -3.31
C ALA A 329 -29.60 -22.38 -3.81
N THR A 330 -28.77 -23.34 -4.21
CA THR A 330 -29.18 -24.70 -4.59
C THR A 330 -28.32 -25.72 -3.86
N PRO A 331 -28.68 -27.01 -3.85
CA PRO A 331 -27.81 -28.03 -3.25
C PRO A 331 -26.41 -28.13 -3.86
N ALA A 332 -26.20 -27.61 -5.09
CA ALA A 332 -24.93 -27.69 -5.79
C ALA A 332 -24.11 -26.40 -5.72
N LEU A 333 -24.76 -25.23 -5.83
CA LEU A 333 -24.11 -23.93 -5.94
C LEU A 333 -24.86 -22.81 -5.22
N ILE A 334 -24.11 -21.79 -4.84
CA ILE A 334 -24.59 -20.52 -4.28
C ILE A 334 -24.18 -19.40 -5.24
N THR A 335 -25.13 -18.59 -5.69
CA THR A 335 -24.84 -17.39 -6.49
C THR A 335 -24.88 -16.18 -5.57
N VAL A 336 -23.81 -15.40 -5.59
CA VAL A 336 -23.69 -14.18 -4.81
C VAL A 336 -23.39 -12.97 -5.70
N TRP A 337 -23.75 -11.80 -5.22
CA TRP A 337 -23.15 -10.55 -5.64
C TRP A 337 -22.15 -10.11 -4.57
N ASP A 338 -20.90 -9.92 -4.97
CA ASP A 338 -19.79 -9.50 -4.13
C ASP A 338 -19.44 -8.05 -4.48
N PRO A 339 -19.47 -7.10 -3.52
CA PRO A 339 -19.17 -5.70 -3.78
C PRO A 339 -17.74 -5.42 -4.24
N ASP A 340 -16.80 -6.36 -4.02
CA ASP A 340 -15.37 -6.17 -4.30
C ASP A 340 -14.81 -7.14 -5.36
N LEU A 341 -15.68 -7.82 -6.11
CA LEU A 341 -15.26 -8.88 -7.06
C LEU A 341 -14.21 -8.41 -8.09
N HIS A 342 -14.32 -7.16 -8.54
CA HIS A 342 -13.41 -6.56 -9.53
C HIS A 342 -12.49 -5.49 -8.93
N GLY A 343 -12.30 -5.52 -7.61
CA GLY A 343 -11.61 -4.48 -6.84
C GLY A 343 -12.58 -3.69 -5.97
N ILE A 344 -12.02 -2.87 -5.08
CA ILE A 344 -12.78 -2.14 -4.05
C ILE A 344 -13.92 -1.33 -4.68
N GLY A 345 -15.16 -1.60 -4.26
CA GLY A 345 -16.37 -0.93 -4.75
C GLY A 345 -16.78 -1.26 -6.19
N HIS A 346 -16.15 -2.26 -6.80
CA HIS A 346 -16.45 -2.74 -8.15
C HIS A 346 -17.11 -4.12 -8.08
N GLY A 347 -18.39 -4.10 -7.70
CA GLY A 347 -19.14 -5.32 -7.44
C GLY A 347 -19.44 -6.17 -8.68
N GLY A 348 -19.67 -7.45 -8.48
CA GLY A 348 -19.96 -8.41 -9.53
C GLY A 348 -20.58 -9.71 -9.04
N ALA A 349 -21.06 -10.53 -9.97
CA ALA A 349 -21.66 -11.82 -9.65
C ALA A 349 -20.59 -12.92 -9.56
N HIS A 350 -20.66 -13.74 -8.52
CA HIS A 350 -19.79 -14.88 -8.30
C HIS A 350 -20.61 -16.13 -7.95
N ILE A 351 -20.09 -17.31 -8.31
CA ILE A 351 -20.75 -18.60 -8.08
C ILE A 351 -19.82 -19.48 -7.27
N TYR A 352 -20.24 -19.84 -6.07
CA TYR A 352 -19.55 -20.80 -5.21
C TYR A 352 -20.13 -22.21 -5.41
N PRO A 353 -19.30 -23.23 -5.67
CA PRO A 353 -19.66 -24.60 -5.36
C PRO A 353 -19.97 -24.75 -3.86
N ILE A 354 -20.95 -25.58 -3.51
CA ILE A 354 -21.38 -25.70 -2.11
C ILE A 354 -20.23 -26.09 -1.15
N SER A 355 -19.29 -26.91 -1.63
CA SER A 355 -18.10 -27.30 -0.88
C SER A 355 -17.24 -26.09 -0.53
N GLU A 356 -17.03 -25.17 -1.47
CA GLU A 356 -16.26 -23.95 -1.24
C GLU A 356 -17.00 -23.00 -0.31
N TRP A 357 -18.31 -22.82 -0.53
CA TRP A 357 -19.15 -21.97 0.31
C TRP A 357 -19.08 -22.38 1.80
N THR A 358 -19.09 -23.68 2.09
CA THR A 358 -19.01 -24.18 3.48
C THR A 358 -17.69 -23.88 4.17
N HIS A 359 -16.62 -23.56 3.43
CA HIS A 359 -15.34 -23.16 4.01
C HIS A 359 -15.30 -21.67 4.35
N VAL A 360 -16.03 -20.84 3.62
CA VAL A 360 -16.01 -19.37 3.79
C VAL A 360 -17.18 -18.85 4.61
N TRP A 361 -18.36 -19.47 4.57
CA TRP A 361 -19.54 -19.00 5.28
C TRP A 361 -19.81 -19.79 6.56
N ARG A 362 -19.98 -19.06 7.68
CA ARG A 362 -20.19 -19.64 9.02
C ARG A 362 -21.65 -19.64 9.48
N GLY A 363 -22.59 -19.38 8.58
CA GLY A 363 -24.03 -19.41 8.88
C GLY A 363 -24.65 -18.05 9.24
N THR A 364 -23.88 -16.97 9.29
CA THR A 364 -24.38 -15.64 9.67
C THR A 364 -24.96 -14.91 8.47
N ALA A 365 -26.20 -14.44 8.58
CA ALA A 365 -26.91 -13.74 7.52
C ALA A 365 -27.90 -12.68 8.04
N LEU A 366 -28.31 -11.74 7.18
CA LEU A 366 -29.30 -10.72 7.43
C LEU A 366 -30.34 -10.75 6.31
N ALA A 367 -31.58 -11.12 6.65
CA ALA A 367 -32.71 -11.04 5.74
C ALA A 367 -33.46 -9.73 5.95
N LEU A 368 -33.92 -9.10 4.86
CA LEU A 368 -34.76 -7.91 4.93
C LEU A 368 -36.15 -8.21 4.41
N ALA A 369 -37.19 -8.02 5.22
CA ALA A 369 -38.57 -7.97 4.76
C ALA A 369 -39.02 -6.50 4.60
N ALA A 370 -39.88 -6.21 3.62
CA ALA A 370 -40.55 -4.91 3.60
C ALA A 370 -41.53 -4.83 4.79
N VAL A 371 -41.60 -3.70 5.47
CA VAL A 371 -42.69 -3.45 6.43
C VAL A 371 -43.97 -3.32 5.60
N PRO A 372 -45.03 -4.10 5.87
CA PRO A 372 -46.30 -3.91 5.20
C PRO A 372 -46.73 -2.47 5.39
N SER A 373 -46.97 -1.73 4.32
CA SER A 373 -47.57 -0.40 4.42
C SER A 373 -48.88 -0.55 5.19
N ALA A 374 -49.06 0.24 6.25
CA ALA A 374 -50.32 0.28 6.96
C ALA A 374 -51.44 0.50 5.94
N PRO A 375 -52.55 -0.25 6.00
CA PRO A 375 -53.67 0.00 5.10
C PRO A 375 -54.04 1.47 5.22
N GLN A 376 -54.05 2.19 4.09
CA GLN A 376 -54.58 3.55 4.05
C GLN A 376 -56.07 3.42 4.40
N ILE A 377 -56.42 3.82 5.62
CA ILE A 377 -57.81 3.82 6.13
C ILE A 377 -58.57 4.97 5.49
#